data_AF-A0A3C1YHP5-F1
#
_entry.id   AF-A0A3C1YHP5-F1
#
_cell.length_a   1.000
_cell.length_b   1.000
_cell.length_c   1.000
_cell.angle_alpha   90.00
_cell.angle_beta   90.00
_cell.angle_gamma   90.00
#
_symmetry.space_group_name_H-M   'P 1'
#
loop_
_entity.id
_entity.type
_entity.pdbx_description
1 polymer ?
#
loop_
_entity_poly.entity_id
_entity_poly.type
_entity_poly.pdbx_seq_one_letter_code
_entity_poly.pdbx_strand_id
1 'polypeptide(L)'
;MNSVLKIGIIVFSVLMLLGTGFLFYRYAVFDASDKKSKKKRDVLGLGGIVCFGMFLMGIFAFIIFSARVNLEVDMDSLVKMNVSSVDLMNNGKWNPIITNTANGENISPELTFNEVEGARAYAVIMIDPDGFNWLHWCDVVTVEEIRELLGDEINGIKGDTISLVSGFNNLRGEVKTYVGPYPPAGTHNYHVYVYALKAVPSNFNVILSGLDKSGANINNIINLLNVYADGSNAVSGNILGTAEISGTYTYGEK
;
A
#
# COMPACT_ATOMS: atom_id res chain seq x y z
N MET A 1 -2.17 9.31 7.28
CA MET A 1 -2.05 10.53 8.14
C MET A 1 -3.32 11.39 8.03
N ASN A 2 -4.01 11.74 9.12
CA ASN A 2 -5.33 12.43 9.05
C ASN A 2 -5.25 13.83 8.41
N SER A 3 -6.33 14.20 7.71
CA SER A 3 -6.47 15.43 6.90
C SER A 3 -6.14 16.73 7.66
N VAL A 4 -6.43 16.77 8.96
CA VAL A 4 -6.12 17.92 9.84
C VAL A 4 -4.61 18.09 10.03
N LEU A 5 -3.86 16.99 10.15
CA LEU A 5 -2.41 17.04 10.28
C LEU A 5 -1.76 17.47 8.96
N LYS A 6 -2.32 17.05 7.82
CA LYS A 6 -1.90 17.50 6.47
C LYS A 6 -2.06 19.02 6.32
N ILE A 7 -3.20 19.58 6.70
CA ILE A 7 -3.46 21.03 6.64
C ILE A 7 -2.53 21.79 7.59
N GLY A 8 -2.36 21.31 8.83
CA GLY A 8 -1.49 21.95 9.82
C GLY A 8 -0.04 22.07 9.35
N ILE A 9 0.49 21.03 8.69
CA ILE A 9 1.87 21.04 8.16
C ILE A 9 1.99 21.97 6.95
N ILE A 10 1.02 21.99 6.03
CA ILE A 10 1.01 22.91 4.89
C ILE A 10 1.03 24.37 5.36
N VAL A 11 0.17 24.71 6.33
CA VAL A 11 0.12 26.05 6.92
C VAL A 11 1.46 26.42 7.57
N PHE A 12 2.08 25.49 8.30
CA PHE A 12 3.39 25.70 8.92
C PHE A 12 4.50 25.95 7.88
N SER A 13 4.54 25.19 6.78
CA SER A 13 5.51 25.38 5.70
C SER A 13 5.34 26.71 4.97
N VAL A 14 4.10 27.14 4.73
CA VAL A 14 3.81 28.46 4.13
C VAL A 14 4.25 29.60 5.06
N LEU A 15 3.98 29.50 6.36
CA LEU A 15 4.41 30.49 7.35
C LEU A 15 5.94 30.58 7.45
N MET A 16 6.66 29.46 7.38
CA MET A 16 8.12 29.43 7.31
C MET A 16 8.65 30.18 6.07
N LEU A 17 8.09 29.91 4.89
CA LEU A 17 8.47 30.57 3.64
C LEU A 17 8.24 32.10 3.71
N LEU A 18 7.08 32.52 4.21
CA LEU A 18 6.75 33.95 4.40
C LEU A 18 7.71 34.63 5.40
N GLY A 19 8.03 33.96 6.52
CA GLY A 19 8.95 34.48 7.53
C GLY A 19 10.38 34.66 6.99
N THR A 20 10.89 33.69 6.24
CA THR A 20 12.21 33.77 5.59
C THR A 20 12.25 34.81 4.47
N GLY A 21 11.19 34.93 3.67
CA GLY A 21 11.06 35.97 2.65
C GLY A 21 11.06 37.38 3.24
N PHE A 22 10.42 37.58 4.40
CA PHE A 22 10.43 38.85 5.12
C PHE A 22 11.82 39.24 5.65
N LEU A 23 12.57 38.27 6.19
CA LEU A 23 13.96 38.47 6.62
C LEU A 23 14.86 38.85 5.44
N PHE A 24 14.66 38.20 4.28
CA PHE A 24 15.39 38.52 3.05
C PHE A 24 15.06 39.92 2.53
N TYR A 25 13.78 40.32 2.54
CA TYR A 25 13.35 41.67 2.18
C TYR A 25 13.99 42.72 3.10
N ARG A 26 13.99 42.49 4.41
CA ARG A 26 14.64 43.40 5.37
C ARG A 26 16.15 43.48 5.18
N TYR A 27 16.81 42.37 4.87
CA TYR A 27 18.23 42.35 4.54
C TYR A 27 18.53 43.18 3.28
N ALA A 28 17.77 42.98 2.19
CA ALA A 28 17.94 43.72 0.94
C ALA A 28 17.72 45.23 1.12
N VAL A 29 16.71 45.62 1.91
CA VAL A 29 16.43 47.03 2.23
C VAL A 29 17.54 47.64 3.10
N PHE A 30 18.09 46.90 4.06
CA PHE A 30 19.16 47.39 4.93
C PHE A 30 20.49 47.57 4.18
N ASP A 31 20.88 46.61 3.33
CA ASP A 31 22.08 46.68 2.48
C ASP A 31 22.03 47.87 1.50
N ALA A 32 20.84 48.20 0.99
CA ALA A 32 20.62 49.39 0.16
C ALA A 32 20.84 50.73 0.91
N SER A 33 20.81 50.73 2.25
CA SER A 33 20.84 51.94 3.08
C SER A 33 22.21 52.30 3.69
N ASP A 34 23.12 51.34 3.92
CA ASP A 34 24.39 51.58 4.63
C ASP A 34 25.63 51.41 3.72
N LYS A 35 26.21 52.53 3.28
CA LYS A 35 27.42 52.56 2.41
C LYS A 35 28.76 52.50 3.17
N LYS A 36 28.79 52.36 4.51
CA LYS A 36 30.03 52.53 5.30
C LYS A 36 30.68 51.20 5.75
N SER A 37 31.89 50.96 5.19
CA SER A 37 32.92 49.93 5.49
C SER A 37 32.79 48.55 4.82
N LYS A 38 33.87 48.14 4.13
CA LYS A 38 34.01 46.87 3.38
C LYS A 38 33.79 45.62 4.25
N LYS A 39 34.29 45.63 5.50
CA LYS A 39 34.17 44.51 6.44
C LYS A 39 32.72 44.22 6.86
N LYS A 40 31.87 45.26 6.97
CA LYS A 40 30.43 45.07 7.25
C LYS A 40 29.72 44.42 6.06
N ARG A 41 30.05 44.82 4.83
CA ARG A 41 29.48 44.24 3.61
C ARG A 41 29.83 42.77 3.42
N ASP A 42 31.06 42.36 3.76
CA ASP A 42 31.49 40.96 3.63
C ASP A 42 30.75 40.04 4.64
N VAL A 43 30.53 40.53 5.88
CA VAL A 43 29.75 39.81 6.91
C VAL A 43 28.26 39.77 6.55
N LEU A 44 27.71 40.88 6.02
CA LEU A 44 26.34 40.91 5.51
C LEU A 44 26.17 39.92 4.36
N GLY A 45 27.05 39.94 3.36
CA GLY A 45 27.01 39.05 2.20
C GLY A 45 27.03 37.57 2.56
N LEU A 46 27.86 37.19 3.56
CA LEU A 46 27.86 35.83 4.10
C LEU A 46 26.51 35.46 4.74
N GLY A 47 25.90 36.38 5.51
CA GLY A 47 24.58 36.18 6.12
C GLY A 47 23.47 36.02 5.08
N GLY A 48 23.51 36.81 4.00
CA GLY A 48 22.56 36.68 2.88
C GLY A 48 22.65 35.32 2.18
N ILE A 49 23.86 34.80 1.97
CA ILE A 49 24.09 33.48 1.37
C ILE A 49 23.53 32.35 2.25
N VAL A 50 23.76 32.43 3.57
CA VAL A 50 23.23 31.43 4.53
C VAL A 50 21.70 31.43 4.55
N CYS A 51 21.07 32.60 4.61
CA CYS A 51 19.60 32.73 4.58
C CYS A 51 19.00 32.20 3.27
N PHE A 52 19.64 32.49 2.13
CA PHE A 52 19.20 31.99 0.83
C PHE A 52 19.33 30.46 0.73
N GLY A 53 20.42 29.89 1.26
CA GLY A 53 20.59 28.44 1.36
C GLY A 53 19.51 27.77 2.22
N MET A 54 19.16 28.35 3.37
CA MET A 54 18.09 27.85 4.24
C MET A 54 16.72 27.91 3.57
N PHE A 55 16.45 28.98 2.81
CA PHE A 55 15.21 29.13 2.05
C PHE A 55 15.08 28.07 0.94
N LEU A 56 16.14 27.87 0.15
CA LEU A 56 16.16 26.82 -0.88
C LEU A 56 15.99 25.42 -0.29
N MET A 57 16.61 25.16 0.86
CA MET A 57 16.46 23.89 1.57
C MET A 57 15.02 23.68 2.08
N GLY A 58 14.36 24.75 2.53
CA GLY A 58 12.94 24.74 2.89
C GLY A 58 12.01 24.47 1.71
N ILE A 59 12.25 25.10 0.55
CA ILE A 59 11.51 24.83 -0.69
C ILE A 59 11.71 23.37 -1.12
N PHE A 60 12.96 22.89 -1.11
CA PHE A 60 13.26 21.52 -1.51
C PHE A 60 12.59 20.49 -0.59
N ALA A 61 12.62 20.71 0.73
CA ALA A 61 11.90 19.89 1.70
C ALA A 61 10.37 19.93 1.46
N PHE A 62 9.81 21.10 1.14
CA PHE A 62 8.39 21.25 0.83
C PHE A 62 7.99 20.55 -0.48
N ILE A 63 8.83 20.60 -1.52
CA ILE A 63 8.61 19.88 -2.78
C ILE A 63 8.63 18.37 -2.53
N ILE A 64 9.64 17.86 -1.80
CA ILE A 64 9.71 16.44 -1.43
C ILE A 64 8.49 16.03 -0.62
N PHE A 65 8.08 16.85 0.36
CA PHE A 65 6.92 16.57 1.20
C PHE A 65 5.62 16.55 0.39
N SER A 66 5.39 17.55 -0.46
CA SER A 66 4.21 17.64 -1.32
C SER A 66 4.13 16.45 -2.29
N ALA A 67 5.28 16.04 -2.85
CA ALA A 67 5.35 14.83 -3.67
C ALA A 67 4.99 13.56 -2.88
N ARG A 68 5.40 13.45 -1.61
CA ARG A 68 5.01 12.33 -0.73
C ARG A 68 3.52 12.32 -0.38
N VAL A 69 2.92 13.49 -0.13
CA VAL A 69 1.48 13.60 0.17
C VAL A 69 0.62 13.12 -1.02
N ASN A 70 1.09 13.34 -2.25
CA ASN A 70 0.41 12.87 -3.46
C ASN A 70 0.52 11.36 -3.72
N LEU A 71 1.32 10.63 -2.93
CA LEU A 71 1.54 9.18 -3.09
C LEU A 71 0.77 8.34 -2.08
N GLU A 72 0.41 8.89 -0.91
CA GLU A 72 -0.28 8.15 0.15
C GLU A 72 -1.75 7.93 -0.25
N VAL A 73 -2.16 6.66 -0.35
CA VAL A 73 -3.55 6.28 -0.64
C VAL A 73 -4.44 6.70 0.52
N ASP A 74 -5.52 7.42 0.20
CA ASP A 74 -6.57 7.72 1.18
C ASP A 74 -7.49 6.50 1.34
N MET A 75 -7.12 5.62 2.27
CA MET A 75 -7.83 4.37 2.53
C MET A 75 -9.31 4.56 2.93
N ASP A 76 -9.66 5.71 3.50
CA ASP A 76 -11.04 6.02 3.93
C ASP A 76 -11.93 6.42 2.77
N SER A 77 -11.35 6.86 1.65
CA SER A 77 -12.07 7.20 0.43
C SER A 77 -12.41 5.98 -0.44
N LEU A 78 -11.82 4.82 -0.16
CA LEU A 78 -12.00 3.59 -0.93
C LEU A 78 -13.35 2.93 -0.64
N VAL A 79 -13.92 2.27 -1.66
CA VAL A 79 -15.10 1.41 -1.49
C VAL A 79 -14.76 0.28 -0.50
N LYS A 80 -15.59 0.11 0.54
CA LYS A 80 -15.44 -0.99 1.49
C LYS A 80 -16.24 -2.19 0.98
N MET A 81 -15.54 -3.23 0.53
CA MET A 81 -16.16 -4.47 0.08
C MET A 81 -16.44 -5.36 1.30
N ASN A 82 -17.49 -6.19 1.21
CA ASN A 82 -17.58 -7.33 2.10
C ASN A 82 -16.72 -8.46 1.54
N VAL A 83 -16.07 -9.21 2.44
CA VAL A 83 -15.31 -10.41 2.11
C VAL A 83 -15.67 -11.50 3.11
N SER A 84 -15.78 -12.72 2.61
CA SER A 84 -16.09 -13.92 3.37
C SER A 84 -15.30 -15.11 2.81
N SER A 85 -15.21 -16.18 3.59
CA SER A 85 -14.57 -17.42 3.18
C SER A 85 -15.29 -18.59 3.82
N VAL A 86 -15.60 -19.63 3.04
CA VAL A 86 -16.08 -20.90 3.60
C VAL A 86 -14.99 -21.67 4.34
N ASP A 87 -13.71 -21.36 4.05
CA ASP A 87 -12.55 -21.92 4.75
C ASP A 87 -12.24 -21.18 6.06
N LEU A 88 -12.95 -20.09 6.37
CA LEU A 88 -12.96 -19.50 7.72
C LEU A 88 -14.12 -20.08 8.53
N MET A 89 -13.80 -20.93 9.49
CA MET A 89 -14.79 -21.59 10.33
C MET A 89 -15.46 -20.61 11.30
N ASN A 90 -16.67 -20.94 11.76
CA ASN A 90 -17.48 -20.11 12.68
C ASN A 90 -16.79 -19.78 14.02
N ASN A 91 -15.72 -20.50 14.38
CA ASN A 91 -14.90 -20.25 15.56
C ASN A 91 -13.75 -19.26 15.31
N GLY A 92 -13.68 -18.64 14.13
CA GLY A 92 -12.63 -17.69 13.74
C GLY A 92 -11.29 -18.35 13.38
N LYS A 93 -11.28 -19.66 13.13
CA LYS A 93 -10.09 -20.39 12.71
C LYS A 93 -10.15 -20.74 11.22
N TRP A 94 -9.00 -20.65 10.57
CA TRP A 94 -8.83 -21.14 9.21
C TRP A 94 -8.88 -22.66 9.20
N ASN A 95 -9.57 -23.23 8.21
CA ASN A 95 -9.61 -24.66 7.94
C ASN A 95 -8.18 -25.18 7.72
N PRO A 96 -7.71 -26.21 8.46
CA PRO A 96 -6.34 -26.71 8.35
C PRO A 96 -5.90 -27.12 6.94
N ILE A 97 -6.85 -27.40 6.02
CA ILE A 97 -6.56 -27.70 4.61
C ILE A 97 -5.72 -26.61 3.94
N ILE A 98 -5.86 -25.35 4.36
CA ILE A 98 -5.13 -24.23 3.73
C ILE A 98 -3.65 -24.17 4.12
N THR A 99 -3.24 -24.95 5.12
CA THR A 99 -1.93 -24.81 5.79
C THR A 99 -0.81 -25.50 5.01
N ASN A 100 0.41 -24.98 5.14
CA ASN A 100 1.61 -25.65 4.61
C ASN A 100 2.22 -26.57 5.68
N THR A 101 1.42 -27.49 6.19
CA THR A 101 1.81 -28.45 7.23
C THR A 101 1.49 -29.87 6.81
N ALA A 102 1.94 -30.87 7.57
CA ALA A 102 1.59 -32.26 7.30
C ALA A 102 0.08 -32.57 7.38
N ASN A 103 -0.71 -31.68 8.00
CA ASN A 103 -2.16 -31.80 8.10
C ASN A 103 -2.92 -30.94 7.08
N GLY A 104 -2.21 -30.13 6.28
CA GLY A 104 -2.81 -29.27 5.26
C GLY A 104 -2.41 -29.68 3.85
N GLU A 105 -3.05 -29.05 2.87
CA GLU A 105 -2.82 -29.28 1.44
C GLU A 105 -2.11 -28.10 0.77
N ASN A 106 -1.75 -27.05 1.53
CA ASN A 106 -1.15 -25.82 1.03
C ASN A 106 -1.95 -25.20 -0.14
N ILE A 107 -3.28 -25.22 0.00
CA ILE A 107 -4.21 -24.59 -0.94
C ILE A 107 -4.67 -23.25 -0.38
N SER A 108 -4.84 -22.24 -1.24
CA SER A 108 -5.33 -20.94 -0.80
C SER A 108 -6.78 -21.03 -0.31
N PRO A 109 -7.19 -20.32 0.74
CA PRO A 109 -8.59 -20.32 1.16
C PRO A 109 -9.49 -19.79 0.05
N GLU A 110 -10.73 -20.31 0.01
CA GLU A 110 -11.80 -19.69 -0.77
C GLU A 110 -12.02 -18.25 -0.32
N LEU A 111 -12.29 -17.32 -1.24
CA LEU A 111 -12.66 -15.95 -0.92
C LEU A 111 -13.82 -15.49 -1.79
N THR A 112 -14.90 -15.07 -1.14
CA THR A 112 -16.05 -14.44 -1.80
C THR A 112 -16.14 -12.98 -1.36
N PHE A 113 -16.15 -12.05 -2.32
CA PHE A 113 -16.22 -10.61 -2.07
C PHE A 113 -17.01 -9.86 -3.15
N ASN A 114 -17.43 -8.63 -2.84
CA ASN A 114 -18.17 -7.80 -3.79
C ASN A 114 -17.29 -7.26 -4.93
N GLU A 115 -17.80 -7.27 -6.15
CA GLU A 115 -17.22 -6.54 -7.29
C GLU A 115 -17.27 -5.04 -7.03
N VAL A 116 -16.25 -4.31 -7.49
CA VAL A 116 -16.21 -2.84 -7.45
C VAL A 116 -16.27 -2.30 -8.87
N GLU A 117 -17.18 -1.34 -9.10
CA GLU A 117 -17.34 -0.71 -10.40
C GLU A 117 -16.01 -0.12 -10.91
N GLY A 118 -15.65 -0.46 -12.15
CA GLY A 118 -14.41 -0.02 -12.79
C GLY A 118 -13.17 -0.83 -12.42
N ALA A 119 -13.28 -1.81 -11.52
CA ALA A 119 -12.18 -2.74 -11.25
C ALA A 119 -12.02 -3.74 -12.40
N ARG A 120 -10.77 -3.96 -12.82
CA ARG A 120 -10.38 -4.95 -13.84
C ARG A 120 -9.46 -6.04 -13.28
N ALA A 121 -8.94 -5.84 -12.07
CA ALA A 121 -8.15 -6.83 -11.37
C ALA A 121 -8.37 -6.72 -9.86
N TYR A 122 -8.03 -7.78 -9.15
CA TYR A 122 -8.07 -7.86 -7.70
C TYR A 122 -6.73 -8.36 -7.19
N ALA A 123 -6.16 -7.67 -6.20
CA ALA A 123 -5.00 -8.16 -5.47
C ALA A 123 -5.45 -8.86 -4.18
N VAL A 124 -4.87 -10.01 -3.89
CA VAL A 124 -5.08 -10.78 -2.65
C VAL A 124 -3.76 -10.89 -1.91
N ILE A 125 -3.74 -10.45 -0.66
CA ILE A 125 -2.54 -10.39 0.18
C ILE A 125 -2.86 -11.05 1.52
N MET A 126 -2.09 -12.06 1.94
CA MET A 126 -2.19 -12.65 3.29
C MET A 126 -0.93 -12.39 4.09
N ILE A 127 -1.06 -11.76 5.26
CA ILE A 127 0.05 -11.45 6.16
C ILE A 127 -0.19 -12.08 7.53
N ASP A 128 0.85 -12.72 8.06
CA ASP A 128 0.94 -13.16 9.45
C ASP A 128 1.71 -12.11 10.27
N PRO A 129 1.03 -11.22 11.03
CA PRO A 129 1.70 -10.24 11.87
C PRO A 129 2.51 -10.87 13.02
N ASP A 130 2.10 -12.03 13.52
CA ASP A 130 2.79 -12.75 14.61
C ASP A 130 4.10 -13.38 14.12
N GLY A 131 4.18 -13.68 12.82
CA GLY A 131 5.38 -14.10 12.08
C GLY A 131 6.28 -12.95 11.59
N PHE A 132 6.28 -11.79 12.25
CA PHE A 132 6.99 -10.57 11.80
C PHE A 132 6.52 -10.05 10.44
N ASN A 133 5.20 -10.01 10.24
CA ASN A 133 4.54 -9.70 8.97
C ASN A 133 5.00 -10.65 7.84
N TRP A 134 4.83 -11.95 8.04
CA TRP A 134 5.19 -12.96 7.03
C TRP A 134 4.18 -12.94 5.88
N LEU A 135 4.66 -12.87 4.64
CA LEU A 135 3.79 -12.86 3.45
C LEU A 135 3.44 -14.29 3.02
N HIS A 136 2.20 -14.70 3.28
CA HIS A 136 1.69 -16.03 2.95
C HIS A 136 0.99 -16.09 1.59
N TRP A 137 0.33 -15.02 1.18
CA TRP A 137 -0.34 -14.94 -0.12
C TRP A 137 -0.01 -13.60 -0.76
N CYS A 138 0.41 -13.61 -2.01
CA CYS A 138 0.52 -12.42 -2.84
C CYS A 138 0.08 -12.76 -4.26
N ASP A 139 -1.11 -12.31 -4.62
CA ASP A 139 -1.65 -12.56 -5.93
C ASP A 139 -2.32 -11.33 -6.54
N VAL A 140 -2.32 -11.24 -7.86
CA VAL A 140 -3.13 -10.32 -8.65
C VAL A 140 -3.83 -11.13 -9.72
N VAL A 141 -5.15 -11.03 -9.78
CA VAL A 141 -6.00 -11.76 -10.72
C VAL A 141 -6.87 -10.77 -11.48
N THR A 142 -6.89 -10.85 -12.80
CA THR A 142 -7.79 -10.06 -13.65
C THR A 142 -9.19 -10.66 -13.65
N VAL A 143 -10.18 -9.83 -13.95
CA VAL A 143 -11.57 -10.28 -14.11
C VAL A 143 -11.68 -11.28 -15.27
N GLU A 144 -10.90 -11.08 -16.33
CA GLU A 144 -10.78 -12.00 -17.46
C GLU A 144 -10.22 -13.36 -17.02
N GLU A 145 -9.12 -13.40 -16.26
CA GLU A 145 -8.56 -14.65 -15.74
C GLU A 145 -9.53 -15.41 -14.83
N ILE A 146 -10.31 -14.72 -13.99
CA ILE A 146 -11.34 -15.35 -13.16
C ILE A 146 -12.37 -16.06 -14.05
N ARG A 147 -12.85 -15.37 -15.10
CA ARG A 147 -13.81 -15.94 -16.06
C ARG A 147 -13.22 -17.12 -16.82
N GLU A 148 -11.97 -17.03 -17.23
CA GLU A 148 -11.28 -18.11 -17.97
C GLU A 148 -11.03 -19.35 -17.11
N LEU A 149 -10.55 -19.17 -15.87
CA LEU A 149 -10.16 -20.27 -15.00
C LEU A 149 -11.34 -20.96 -14.32
N LEU A 150 -12.41 -20.23 -14.02
CA LEU A 150 -13.56 -20.75 -13.27
C LEU A 150 -14.79 -20.98 -14.15
N GLY A 151 -14.91 -20.26 -15.27
CA GLY A 151 -16.05 -20.39 -16.18
C GLY A 151 -17.42 -20.14 -15.54
N ASP A 152 -18.47 -20.42 -16.31
CA ASP A 152 -19.87 -20.26 -15.86
C ASP A 152 -20.32 -21.38 -14.90
N GLU A 153 -19.67 -22.55 -14.89
CA GLU A 153 -20.05 -23.67 -14.02
C GLU A 153 -19.66 -23.43 -12.57
N ILE A 154 -18.42 -22.97 -12.32
CA ILE A 154 -17.93 -22.68 -10.97
C ILE A 154 -18.44 -21.31 -10.49
N ASN A 155 -18.95 -20.46 -11.42
CA ASN A 155 -19.52 -19.14 -11.14
C ASN A 155 -18.55 -18.23 -10.36
N GLY A 156 -17.30 -18.12 -10.85
CA GLY A 156 -16.31 -17.22 -10.26
C GLY A 156 -16.76 -15.75 -10.21
N ILE A 157 -17.74 -15.37 -11.03
CA ILE A 157 -18.43 -14.09 -10.99
C ILE A 157 -19.93 -14.34 -11.12
N LYS A 158 -20.72 -13.87 -10.16
CA LYS A 158 -22.19 -13.98 -10.16
C LYS A 158 -22.83 -12.69 -9.65
N GLY A 159 -23.49 -11.97 -10.54
CA GLY A 159 -24.02 -10.65 -10.19
C GLY A 159 -22.88 -9.70 -9.84
N ASP A 160 -22.95 -9.11 -8.65
CA ASP A 160 -21.97 -8.19 -8.07
C ASP A 160 -20.98 -8.90 -7.12
N THR A 161 -20.83 -10.22 -7.25
CA THR A 161 -20.01 -11.04 -6.36
C THR A 161 -18.95 -11.80 -7.15
N ILE A 162 -17.72 -11.78 -6.63
CA ILE A 162 -16.56 -12.54 -7.12
C ILE A 162 -16.24 -13.62 -6.10
N SER A 163 -15.97 -14.84 -6.56
CA SER A 163 -15.52 -15.96 -5.75
C SER A 163 -14.25 -16.57 -6.32
N LEU A 164 -13.18 -16.58 -5.53
CA LEU A 164 -11.96 -17.34 -5.78
C LEU A 164 -12.08 -18.64 -5.01
N VAL A 165 -12.11 -19.78 -5.71
CA VAL A 165 -12.31 -21.09 -5.08
C VAL A 165 -11.16 -21.49 -4.16
N SER A 166 -11.43 -22.41 -3.23
CA SER A 166 -10.37 -23.05 -2.44
C SER A 166 -9.34 -23.69 -3.38
N GLY A 167 -8.06 -23.43 -3.14
CA GLY A 167 -6.97 -23.83 -4.03
C GLY A 167 -6.86 -23.04 -5.33
N PHE A 168 -7.44 -21.82 -5.41
CA PHE A 168 -7.27 -20.93 -6.55
C PHE A 168 -5.80 -20.75 -6.96
N ASN A 169 -4.87 -20.69 -6.00
CA ASN A 169 -3.44 -20.62 -6.26
C ASN A 169 -2.90 -21.77 -7.15
N ASN A 170 -3.51 -22.96 -7.11
CA ASN A 170 -3.10 -24.09 -7.96
C ASN A 170 -3.63 -23.98 -9.39
N LEU A 171 -4.72 -23.23 -9.61
CA LEU A 171 -5.24 -22.93 -10.95
C LEU A 171 -4.38 -21.91 -11.69
N ARG A 172 -3.53 -21.17 -10.96
CA ARG A 172 -2.59 -20.17 -11.51
C ARG A 172 -1.41 -20.76 -12.28
N GLY A 173 -1.30 -22.10 -12.33
CA GLY A 173 -0.22 -22.79 -13.02
C GLY A 173 1.09 -22.72 -12.24
N GLU A 174 2.20 -22.38 -12.92
CA GLU A 174 3.55 -22.46 -12.36
C GLU A 174 3.89 -21.34 -11.36
N VAL A 175 3.11 -20.25 -11.35
CA VAL A 175 3.41 -19.10 -10.49
C VAL A 175 3.01 -19.41 -9.05
N LYS A 176 4.01 -19.62 -8.19
CA LYS A 176 3.79 -19.76 -6.75
C LYS A 176 3.37 -18.41 -6.16
N THR A 177 2.09 -18.26 -5.81
CA THR A 177 1.54 -17.05 -5.17
C THR A 177 1.15 -17.26 -3.72
N TYR A 178 1.11 -18.51 -3.26
CA TYR A 178 0.63 -18.90 -1.93
C TYR A 178 1.57 -19.90 -1.25
N VAL A 179 1.82 -19.66 0.03
CA VAL A 179 2.33 -20.62 1.01
C VAL A 179 1.47 -20.46 2.25
N GLY A 180 0.70 -21.49 2.59
CA GLY A 180 -0.27 -21.42 3.67
C GLY A 180 0.33 -21.22 5.05
N PRO A 181 -0.49 -21.06 6.09
CA PRO A 181 -0.02 -21.00 7.47
C PRO A 181 0.88 -22.18 7.86
N TYR A 182 1.99 -21.93 8.56
CA TYR A 182 2.84 -22.96 9.18
C TYR A 182 3.56 -22.42 10.43
N PRO A 183 2.83 -21.87 11.42
CA PRO A 183 3.46 -21.23 12.56
C PRO A 183 4.35 -22.24 13.31
N PRO A 184 5.54 -21.85 13.79
CA PRO A 184 6.46 -22.78 14.45
C PRO A 184 5.95 -23.27 15.81
N ALA A 185 5.05 -22.53 16.45
CA ALA A 185 4.39 -22.86 17.70
C ALA A 185 3.18 -21.94 17.93
N GLY A 186 2.32 -22.31 18.89
CA GLY A 186 1.22 -21.44 19.33
C GLY A 186 0.17 -21.16 18.27
N THR A 187 -0.60 -20.10 18.49
CA THR A 187 -1.65 -19.64 17.58
C THR A 187 -1.22 -18.32 16.95
N HIS A 188 -1.24 -18.25 15.63
CA HIS A 188 -0.96 -17.05 14.87
C HIS A 188 -2.23 -16.52 14.21
N ASN A 189 -2.27 -15.22 13.97
CA ASN A 189 -3.28 -14.52 13.21
C ASN A 189 -2.86 -14.40 11.75
N TYR A 190 -3.82 -14.46 10.83
CA TYR A 190 -3.58 -14.32 9.40
C TYR A 190 -4.62 -13.36 8.84
N HIS A 191 -4.14 -12.22 8.34
CA HIS A 191 -4.97 -11.17 7.75
C HIS A 191 -4.93 -11.28 6.24
N VAL A 192 -6.10 -11.45 5.62
CA VAL A 192 -6.27 -11.48 4.17
C VAL A 192 -6.90 -10.17 3.72
N TYR A 193 -6.16 -9.44 2.90
CA TYR A 193 -6.59 -8.19 2.28
C TYR A 193 -6.95 -8.44 0.82
N VAL A 194 -8.08 -7.87 0.38
CA VAL A 194 -8.47 -7.83 -1.02
C VAL A 194 -8.52 -6.38 -1.47
N TYR A 195 -7.88 -6.06 -2.60
CA TYR A 195 -7.89 -4.73 -3.20
C TYR A 195 -8.45 -4.79 -4.61
N ALA A 196 -9.48 -3.99 -4.89
CA ALA A 196 -10.02 -3.83 -6.23
C ALA A 196 -9.20 -2.79 -7.00
N LEU A 197 -8.75 -3.13 -8.21
CA LEU A 197 -7.79 -2.36 -9.00
C LEU A 197 -8.33 -1.99 -10.38
N LYS A 198 -8.06 -0.78 -10.86
CA LYS A 198 -8.36 -0.35 -12.24
C LYS A 198 -7.60 -1.15 -13.28
N ALA A 199 -6.40 -1.60 -12.94
CA ALA A 199 -5.51 -2.38 -13.81
C ALA A 199 -4.50 -3.20 -12.99
N VAL A 200 -3.82 -4.14 -13.65
CA VAL A 200 -2.69 -4.87 -13.09
C VAL A 200 -1.58 -3.87 -12.70
N PRO A 201 -1.05 -3.93 -11.47
CA PRO A 201 -0.07 -2.96 -10.99
C PRO A 201 1.31 -3.22 -11.59
N SER A 202 2.03 -2.16 -11.94
CA SER A 202 3.33 -2.26 -12.64
C SER A 202 4.41 -2.95 -11.82
N ASN A 203 4.29 -2.90 -10.49
CA ASN A 203 5.30 -3.37 -9.57
C ASN A 203 4.92 -4.68 -8.85
N PHE A 204 3.97 -5.45 -9.39
CA PHE A 204 3.51 -6.68 -8.75
C PHE A 204 4.67 -7.65 -8.42
N ASN A 205 5.62 -7.82 -9.34
CA ASN A 205 6.78 -8.70 -9.16
C ASN A 205 7.66 -8.31 -7.95
N VAL A 206 7.69 -7.04 -7.58
CA VAL A 206 8.41 -6.58 -6.38
C VAL A 206 7.74 -7.11 -5.12
N ILE A 207 6.40 -7.07 -5.09
CA ILE A 207 5.60 -7.59 -3.96
C ILE A 207 5.75 -9.11 -3.89
N LEU A 208 5.58 -9.79 -5.03
CA LEU A 208 5.69 -11.25 -5.13
C LEU A 208 7.08 -11.78 -4.71
N SER A 209 8.15 -11.00 -4.92
CA SER A 209 9.50 -11.38 -4.46
C SER A 209 9.64 -11.53 -2.94
N GLY A 210 8.69 -10.95 -2.19
CA GLY A 210 8.56 -11.08 -0.74
C GLY A 210 7.76 -12.29 -0.27
N LEU A 211 7.20 -13.10 -1.18
CA LEU A 211 6.42 -14.28 -0.80
C LEU A 211 7.27 -15.21 0.06
N ASP A 212 6.64 -15.76 1.10
CA ASP A 212 7.23 -16.70 2.04
C ASP A 212 8.42 -16.13 2.82
N LYS A 213 8.35 -14.82 3.13
CA LYS A 213 9.36 -14.10 3.90
C LYS A 213 8.71 -13.12 4.88
N SER A 214 9.44 -12.81 5.95
CA SER A 214 9.07 -11.76 6.90
C SER A 214 9.29 -10.34 6.34
N GLY A 215 8.70 -9.35 7.00
CA GLY A 215 8.91 -7.94 6.70
C GLY A 215 7.95 -7.34 5.68
N ALA A 216 6.83 -8.01 5.37
CA ALA A 216 5.82 -7.48 4.48
C ALA A 216 5.12 -6.26 5.10
N ASN A 217 5.43 -5.06 4.61
CA ASN A 217 4.79 -3.85 5.10
C ASN A 217 3.56 -3.52 4.25
N ILE A 218 2.36 -3.62 4.84
CA ILE A 218 1.10 -3.40 4.12
C ILE A 218 1.00 -2.02 3.45
N ASN A 219 1.53 -0.96 4.06
CA ASN A 219 1.52 0.38 3.46
C ASN A 219 2.42 0.46 2.22
N ASN A 220 3.57 -0.23 2.23
CA ASN A 220 4.42 -0.33 1.05
C ASN A 220 3.72 -1.12 -0.06
N ILE A 221 3.04 -2.21 0.28
CA ILE A 221 2.26 -3.01 -0.67
C ILE A 221 1.15 -2.15 -1.30
N ILE A 222 0.37 -1.43 -0.50
CA ILE A 222 -0.67 -0.51 -0.97
C ILE A 222 -0.08 0.52 -1.95
N ASN A 223 1.07 1.13 -1.62
CA ASN A 223 1.71 2.10 -2.50
C ASN A 223 2.15 1.48 -3.84
N LEU A 224 2.65 0.24 -3.83
CA LEU A 224 3.04 -0.48 -5.04
C LEU A 224 1.83 -0.88 -5.89
N LEU A 225 0.73 -1.31 -5.24
CA LEU A 225 -0.54 -1.63 -5.90
C LEU A 225 -1.21 -0.39 -6.50
N ASN A 226 -1.00 0.79 -5.90
CA ASN A 226 -1.63 2.04 -6.33
C ASN A 226 -1.10 2.58 -7.67
N VAL A 227 -0.03 1.99 -8.23
CA VAL A 227 0.60 2.43 -9.47
C VAL A 227 0.41 1.37 -10.57
N TYR A 228 -0.09 1.80 -11.72
CA TYR A 228 -0.25 0.97 -12.92
C TYR A 228 0.33 1.66 -14.17
N ALA A 229 0.49 0.91 -15.24
CA ALA A 229 0.99 1.42 -16.51
C ALA A 229 -0.19 1.81 -17.43
N ASP A 230 -0.14 3.02 -17.97
CA ASP A 230 -0.99 3.49 -19.07
C ASP A 230 -0.07 3.90 -20.23
N GLY A 231 0.10 2.98 -21.18
CA GLY A 231 1.13 3.09 -22.22
C GLY A 231 2.54 3.17 -21.62
N SER A 232 3.25 4.26 -21.86
CA SER A 232 4.60 4.50 -21.32
C SER A 232 4.61 5.24 -19.97
N ASN A 233 3.44 5.62 -19.45
CA ASN A 233 3.33 6.44 -18.25
C ASN A 233 2.97 5.58 -17.02
N ALA A 234 3.58 5.89 -15.88
CA ALA A 234 3.14 5.38 -14.59
C ALA A 234 2.04 6.29 -14.04
N VAL A 235 0.89 5.71 -13.70
CA VAL A 235 -0.29 6.43 -13.22
C VAL A 235 -0.65 5.95 -11.81
N SER A 236 -0.94 6.89 -10.91
CA SER A 236 -1.40 6.60 -9.54
C SER A 236 -2.93 6.55 -9.44
N GLY A 237 -3.46 6.07 -8.31
CA GLY A 237 -4.90 5.94 -8.08
C GLY A 237 -5.47 4.67 -8.71
N ASN A 238 -4.72 3.57 -8.65
CA ASN A 238 -5.13 2.26 -9.15
C ASN A 238 -6.16 1.59 -8.25
N ILE A 239 -6.09 1.81 -6.93
CA ILE A 239 -6.95 1.12 -5.95
C ILE A 239 -8.30 1.83 -5.88
N LEU A 240 -9.37 1.05 -6.03
CA LEU A 240 -10.77 1.50 -6.00
C LEU A 240 -11.50 1.08 -4.73
N GLY A 241 -11.16 -0.10 -4.21
CA GLY A 241 -11.84 -0.70 -3.09
C GLY A 241 -10.93 -1.59 -2.26
N THR A 242 -11.35 -1.86 -1.03
CA THR A 242 -10.61 -2.70 -0.08
C THR A 242 -11.56 -3.54 0.76
N ALA A 243 -11.11 -4.75 1.09
CA ALA A 243 -11.74 -5.65 2.04
C ALA A 243 -10.66 -6.30 2.91
N GLU A 244 -11.03 -6.72 4.10
CA GLU A 244 -10.17 -7.49 5.00
C GLU A 244 -10.99 -8.57 5.70
N ILE A 245 -10.40 -9.76 5.81
CA ILE A 245 -10.88 -10.86 6.65
C ILE A 245 -9.69 -11.45 7.39
N SER A 246 -9.90 -11.86 8.63
CA SER A 246 -8.84 -12.45 9.44
C SER A 246 -9.32 -13.71 10.15
N GLY A 247 -8.39 -14.62 10.36
CA GLY A 247 -8.62 -15.84 11.14
C GLY A 247 -7.34 -16.32 11.77
N THR A 248 -7.44 -17.34 12.61
CA THR A 248 -6.31 -17.91 13.33
C THR A 248 -6.00 -19.32 12.88
N TYR A 249 -4.76 -19.75 13.09
CA TYR A 249 -4.38 -21.16 13.00
C TYR A 249 -3.39 -21.50 14.11
N THR A 250 -3.56 -22.67 14.72
CA THR A 250 -2.70 -23.14 15.80
C THR A 250 -1.77 -24.24 15.29
N TYR A 251 -0.49 -24.16 15.65
CA TYR A 251 0.48 -25.19 15.36
C TYR A 251 -0.02 -26.59 15.81
N GLY A 252 0.01 -27.54 14.88
CA GLY A 252 -0.37 -28.94 15.12
C GLY A 252 -1.88 -29.20 15.14
N GLU A 253 -2.72 -28.19 14.89
CA GLU A 253 -4.16 -28.36 14.73
C GLU A 253 -4.46 -29.21 13.49
N LYS A 254 -5.56 -29.99 13.55
CA LYS A 254 -6.00 -30.96 12.54
C LYS A 254 -7.44 -30.69 12.18
#